data_AF-A0A644ZHH9-F1
#
_entry.id   AF-A0A644ZHH9-F1
#
_cell.length_a   1.000
_cell.length_b   1.000
_cell.length_c   1.000
_cell.angle_alpha   90.00
_cell.angle_beta   90.00
_cell.angle_gamma   90.00
#
_symmetry.space_group_name_H-M   'P 1'
#
loop_
_entity.id
_entity.type
_entity.pdbx_description
1 polymer ?
#
loop_
_entity_poly.entity_id
_entity_poly.type
_entity_poly.pdbx_seq_one_letter_code
_entity_poly.pdbx_strand_id
1 'polypeptide(L)'
;MGDLVLTCYSTQSRNFRLGMALGRGLSLEEARKEIGQVAEGAYTVRAVTEAAASLSVDMPISRGVHRLLYEGASPAEELKRLLTRDPKAEYPPAILWGSSSCPEKESGV
;
A
#
# COMPACT_ATOMS: atom_id res chain seq x y z
N MET A 1 -7.41 -13.89 -2.73
CA MET A 1 -8.23 -12.86 -2.06
C MET A 1 -8.51 -13.18 -0.59
N GLY A 2 -8.81 -14.42 -0.19
CA GLY A 2 -9.24 -14.74 1.18
C GLY A 2 -8.30 -14.27 2.30
N ASP A 3 -7.01 -14.61 2.19
CA ASP A 3 -6.00 -14.23 3.21
C ASP A 3 -5.84 -12.71 3.36
N LEU A 4 -5.84 -11.99 2.23
CA LEU A 4 -5.80 -10.53 2.22
C LEU A 4 -6.99 -9.93 2.97
N VAL A 5 -8.21 -10.34 2.63
CA VAL A 5 -9.43 -9.80 3.27
C VAL A 5 -9.43 -10.13 4.76
N LEU A 6 -9.11 -11.37 5.14
CA LEU A 6 -9.07 -11.78 6.53
C LEU A 6 -8.04 -10.96 7.32
N THR A 7 -6.84 -10.77 6.75
CA THR A 7 -5.76 -10.03 7.41
C THR A 7 -6.03 -8.54 7.49
N CYS A 8 -6.73 -7.96 6.51
CA CYS A 8 -7.07 -6.54 6.46
C CYS A 8 -8.29 -6.14 7.28
N TYR A 9 -9.17 -7.08 7.66
CA TYR A 9 -10.42 -6.78 8.38
C TYR A 9 -10.53 -7.42 9.77
N SER A 10 -9.59 -8.29 10.16
CA SER A 10 -9.65 -8.97 11.45
C SER A 10 -8.86 -8.25 12.54
N THR A 11 -9.47 -8.02 13.70
CA THR A 11 -8.77 -7.55 14.91
C THR A 11 -7.77 -8.58 15.46
N GLN A 12 -7.87 -9.84 15.02
CA GLN A 12 -6.87 -10.87 15.33
C GLN A 12 -5.56 -10.65 14.56
N SER A 13 -5.61 -9.94 13.42
CA SER A 13 -4.43 -9.61 12.62
C SER A 13 -3.54 -8.59 13.35
N ARG A 14 -2.27 -8.96 13.54
CA ARG A 14 -1.26 -8.07 14.13
C ARG A 14 -0.99 -6.87 13.22
N ASN A 15 -1.01 -7.07 11.90
CA ASN A 15 -0.84 -5.98 10.92
C ASN A 15 -2.02 -5.00 10.97
N PHE A 16 -3.25 -5.51 11.08
CA PHE A 16 -4.44 -4.66 11.19
C PHE A 16 -4.38 -3.81 12.45
N ARG A 17 -4.09 -4.42 13.61
CA ARG A 17 -3.93 -3.69 14.87
C ARG A 17 -2.82 -2.64 14.81
N LEU A 18 -1.68 -2.96 14.17
CA LEU A 18 -0.60 -2.00 13.94
C LEU A 18 -1.06 -0.81 13.10
N GLY A 19 -1.66 -1.07 11.94
CA GLY A 19 -2.19 -0.02 11.07
C GLY A 19 -3.22 0.86 11.78
N MET A 20 -4.11 0.26 12.57
CA MET A 20 -5.11 0.99 13.36
C MET A 20 -4.47 1.91 14.42
N ALA A 21 -3.44 1.44 15.13
CA ALA A 21 -2.72 2.25 16.12
C ALA A 21 -2.00 3.44 15.45
N LEU A 22 -1.29 3.19 14.34
CA LEU A 22 -0.63 4.23 13.56
C LEU A 22 -1.64 5.25 13.01
N GLY A 23 -2.80 4.79 12.54
CA GLY A 23 -3.89 5.66 12.07
C GLY A 23 -4.52 6.53 13.16
N ARG A 24 -4.46 6.11 14.43
CA ARG A 24 -4.84 6.93 15.59
C ARG A 24 -3.76 7.96 15.99
N GLY A 25 -2.61 7.97 15.32
CA GLY A 25 -1.51 8.89 15.57
C GLY A 25 -0.47 8.40 16.57
N LEU A 26 -0.52 7.12 16.97
CA LEU A 26 0.54 6.55 17.78
C LEU A 26 1.82 6.40 16.94
N SER A 27 2.96 6.61 17.58
CA SER A 27 4.26 6.27 17.01
C SER A 27 4.41 4.75 16.85
N LEU A 28 5.36 4.33 16.01
CA LEU A 28 5.66 2.91 15.80
C LEU A 28 6.02 2.19 17.12
N GLU A 29 6.77 2.84 18.00
CA GLU A 29 7.16 2.28 19.29
C GLU A 29 5.96 2.13 20.24
N GLU A 30 5.09 3.14 20.32
CA GLU A 30 3.86 3.06 21.12
C GLU A 30 2.92 1.97 20.60
N ALA A 31 2.74 1.89 19.29
CA ALA A 31 1.91 0.87 18.66
C ALA A 31 2.45 -0.54 18.89
N ARG A 32 3.77 -0.75 18.80
CA ARG A 32 4.43 -2.03 19.12
C ARG A 32 4.21 -2.43 20.58
N LYS A 33 4.32 -1.46 21.50
CA LYS A 33 4.09 -1.69 22.93
C LYS A 33 2.63 -2.05 23.23
N GLU A 34 1.67 -1.38 22.60
CA GLU A 34 0.23 -1.67 22.75
C GLU A 34 -0.12 -3.09 22.25
N ILE A 35 0.46 -3.50 21.12
CA ILE A 35 0.16 -4.80 20.50
C ILE A 35 0.86 -5.95 21.23
N GLY A 36 2.01 -5.68 21.86
CA GLY A 36 2.80 -6.64 22.63
C GLY A 36 3.41 -7.77 21.80
N GLN A 37 3.35 -7.66 20.47
CA GLN A 37 3.80 -8.67 19.52
C GLN A 37 4.37 -8.02 18.27
N VAL A 38 5.24 -8.74 17.56
CA VAL A 38 5.78 -8.30 16.27
C VAL A 38 4.73 -8.49 15.18
N ALA A 39 4.44 -7.40 14.45
CA ALA A 39 3.69 -7.45 13.20
C ALA A 39 4.66 -7.64 12.02
N GLU A 40 4.53 -8.75 11.32
CA GLU A 40 5.41 -9.12 10.21
C GLU A 40 5.45 -8.08 9.09
N GLY A 41 4.31 -7.45 8.79
CA GLY A 41 4.19 -6.44 7.74
C GLY A 41 5.09 -5.23 7.95
N ALA A 42 5.40 -4.91 9.22
CA ALA A 42 6.31 -3.81 9.54
C ALA A 42 7.69 -4.04 8.91
N TYR A 43 8.23 -5.26 8.98
CA TYR A 43 9.53 -5.61 8.42
C TYR A 43 9.45 -5.94 6.93
N THR A 44 8.40 -6.66 6.52
CA THR A 44 8.21 -7.10 5.14
C THR A 44 8.11 -5.93 4.17
N VAL A 45 7.54 -4.79 4.58
CA VAL A 45 7.38 -3.65 3.67
C VAL A 45 8.71 -3.10 3.16
N ARG A 46 9.78 -3.18 3.96
CA ARG A 46 11.11 -2.74 3.53
C ARG A 46 11.66 -3.64 2.43
N ALA A 47 11.63 -4.96 2.63
CA ALA A 47 12.04 -5.92 1.60
C ALA A 47 11.21 -5.79 0.32
N VAL A 48 9.89 -5.60 0.44
CA VAL A 48 8.98 -5.45 -0.71
C VAL A 48 9.25 -4.15 -1.48
N THR A 49 9.51 -3.05 -0.79
CA THR A 49 9.81 -1.76 -1.45
C THR A 49 11.16 -1.76 -2.16
N GLU A 50 12.18 -2.38 -1.54
CA GLU A 50 13.50 -2.61 -2.16
C GLU A 50 13.38 -3.50 -3.41
N ALA A 51 12.65 -4.62 -3.32
CA ALA A 51 12.43 -5.53 -4.46
C ALA A 51 11.58 -4.88 -5.57
N ALA A 52 10.56 -4.11 -5.23
CA ALA A 52 9.75 -3.40 -6.21
C ALA A 52 10.58 -2.37 -6.99
N ALA A 53 11.53 -1.70 -6.32
CA ALA A 53 12.43 -0.76 -6.97
C ALA A 53 13.35 -1.46 -7.99
N SER A 54 13.95 -2.61 -7.64
CA SER A 54 14.83 -3.36 -8.55
C SER A 54 14.08 -3.94 -9.76
N LEU A 55 12.81 -4.30 -9.58
CA LEU A 55 11.95 -4.85 -10.63
C LEU A 55 11.19 -3.76 -11.43
N SER A 56 11.39 -2.48 -11.12
CA SER A 56 10.62 -1.37 -11.72
C SER A 56 9.11 -1.52 -11.58
N VAL A 57 8.64 -2.12 -10.48
CA VAL A 57 7.21 -2.30 -10.18
C VAL A 57 6.71 -1.13 -9.32
N ASP A 58 5.63 -0.47 -9.76
CA ASP A 58 4.99 0.62 -8.99
C ASP A 58 4.14 0.05 -7.85
N MET A 59 4.62 0.21 -6.60
CA MET A 59 3.95 -0.24 -5.37
C MET A 59 3.59 0.95 -4.46
N PRO A 60 2.60 1.78 -4.82
CA PRO A 60 2.30 3.04 -4.13
C PRO A 60 1.90 2.85 -2.67
N ILE A 61 1.05 1.86 -2.37
CA ILE A 61 0.56 1.59 -1.01
C ILE A 61 1.72 1.12 -0.13
N SER A 62 2.51 0.14 -0.60
CA SER A 62 3.67 -0.36 0.15
C SER A 62 4.73 0.72 0.37
N ARG A 63 4.99 1.58 -0.62
CA ARG A 63 5.88 2.75 -0.45
C ARG A 63 5.36 3.72 0.60
N GLY A 64 4.05 3.97 0.64
CA GLY A 64 3.46 4.81 1.66
C GLY A 64 3.61 4.22 3.07
N VAL A 65 3.35 2.92 3.22
CA VAL A 65 3.55 2.22 4.49
C VAL A 65 5.03 2.24 4.91
N HIS A 66 5.97 2.08 3.98
CA HIS A 66 7.40 2.22 4.27
C HIS A 66 7.72 3.61 4.83
N ARG A 67 7.25 4.67 4.18
CA ARG A 67 7.46 6.05 4.63
C ARG A 67 6.89 6.32 6.01
N LEU A 68 5.69 5.80 6.29
CA LEU A 68 5.04 5.91 7.60
C LEU A 68 5.88 5.26 8.71
N LEU A 69 6.43 4.07 8.43
CA LEU A 69 7.15 3.29 9.43
C LEU A 69 8.60 3.73 9.63
N TYR A 70 9.25 4.24 8.58
CA TYR A 70 10.71 4.39 8.55
C TYR A 70 11.20 5.78 8.17
N GLU A 71 10.35 6.64 7.60
CA GLU A 71 10.76 7.97 7.12
C GLU A 71 10.00 9.10 7.84
N GLY A 72 9.15 8.77 8.83
CA GLY A 72 8.44 9.74 9.65
C GLY A 72 7.31 10.48 8.93
N ALA A 73 6.81 9.95 7.81
CA ALA A 73 5.65 10.54 7.14
C ALA A 73 4.40 10.44 8.02
N SER A 74 3.51 11.45 7.97
CA SER A 74 2.24 11.37 8.68
C SER A 74 1.19 10.56 7.87
N PRO A 75 0.26 9.84 8.54
CA PRO A 75 -0.80 9.10 7.85
C PRO A 75 -1.66 9.98 6.93
N ALA A 76 -1.94 11.21 7.35
CA ALA A 76 -2.76 12.15 6.59
C ALA A 76 -2.07 12.63 5.30
N GLU A 77 -0.77 12.94 5.37
CA GLU A 77 0.01 13.34 4.20
C GLU A 77 0.15 12.20 3.20
N GLU A 78 0.37 10.97 3.68
CA GLU A 78 0.51 9.82 2.81
C GLU A 78 -0.81 9.44 2.15
N LEU A 79 -1.93 9.52 2.89
CA LEU A 79 -3.26 9.35 2.32
C LEU A 79 -3.52 10.39 1.22
N LYS A 80 -3.21 11.67 1.49
CA LYS A 80 -3.33 12.74 0.49
C LYS A 80 -2.51 12.42 -0.76
N ARG A 81 -1.24 12.02 -0.59
CA ARG A 81 -0.35 11.63 -1.70
C ARG A 81 -0.93 10.49 -2.54
N LEU A 82 -1.52 9.48 -1.91
CA LEU A 82 -2.14 8.35 -2.60
C LEU A 82 -3.37 8.78 -3.40
N LEU A 83 -4.21 9.63 -2.82
CA LEU A 83 -5.46 10.10 -3.43
C LEU A 83 -5.23 11.13 -4.55
N THR A 84 -4.10 11.86 -4.54
CA THR A 84 -3.76 12.85 -5.58
C THR A 84 -2.90 12.28 -6.71
N ARG A 85 -2.73 10.95 -6.80
CA ARG A 85 -2.02 10.32 -7.93
C ARG A 85 -2.84 10.44 -9.21
N ASP A 86 -2.14 10.41 -10.34
CA ASP A 86 -2.80 10.34 -11.64
C ASP A 86 -3.71 9.11 -11.72
N PRO A 87 -4.96 9.28 -12.19
CA PRO A 87 -5.88 8.17 -12.35
C PRO A 87 -5.31 7.18 -13.38
N LYS A 88 -5.33 5.90 -13.02
CA LYS A 88 -5.00 4.78 -13.91
C LYS A 88 -6.26 3.97 -14.17
N ALA A 89 -6.33 3.32 -15.33
CA ALA A 89 -7.42 2.38 -15.62
C ALA A 89 -7.44 1.27 -14.55
N GLU A 90 -8.64 0.89 -14.11
CA GLU A 90 -8.83 -0.15 -13.10
C GLU A 90 -8.36 -1.52 -13.61
N TYR A 91 -8.61 -1.79 -14.89
CA TYR A 91 -8.18 -3.00 -15.57
C TYR A 91 -7.18 -2.64 -16.68
N PRO A 92 -6.13 -3.46 -16.90
CA PRO A 92 -5.33 -3.34 -18.11
C PRO A 92 -6.24 -3.53 -19.34
N PRO A 93 -6.03 -2.75 -20.43
CA PRO A 93 -6.86 -2.83 -21.63
C PRO A 93 -6.99 -4.25 -22.20
N ALA A 94 -5.93 -5.05 -22.05
CA ALA A 94 -5.88 -6.44 -22.50
C ALA A 94 -6.93 -7.36 -21.85
N ILE A 95 -7.40 -7.04 -20.64
CA ILE A 95 -8.47 -7.82 -19.97
C ILE A 95 -9.82 -7.59 -20.63
N LEU A 96 -10.08 -6.40 -21.15
CA LEU A 96 -11.38 -6.00 -21.68
C LEU A 96 -11.48 -6.16 -23.22
N TRP A 97 -10.39 -5.95 -23.95
CA TRP A 97 -10.36 -5.95 -25.42
C TRP A 97 -9.58 -7.12 -26.05
N GLY A 98 -9.04 -8.04 -25.24
CA GLY A 98 -8.07 -9.03 -25.71
C GLY A 98 -6.76 -8.38 -26.20
N SER A 99 -5.75 -9.19 -26.52
CA SER A 99 -4.42 -8.71 -26.91
C SER A 99 -4.36 -7.97 -28.26
N SER A 100 -5.47 -7.85 -28.98
CA SER A 100 -5.50 -7.42 -30.39
C SER A 100 -6.26 -6.12 -30.67
N SER A 101 -6.76 -5.39 -29.67
CA SER A 101 -7.44 -4.11 -29.97
C SER A 101 -7.36 -3.11 -28.82
N CYS A 102 -6.18 -2.53 -28.59
CA CYS A 102 -6.14 -1.21 -27.96
C CYS A 102 -6.46 -0.18 -29.05
N PRO A 103 -7.60 0.53 -29.04
CA PRO A 103 -7.73 1.70 -29.89
C PRO A 103 -6.67 2.68 -29.40
N GLU A 104 -5.72 3.02 -30.27
CA GLU A 104 -4.80 4.13 -30.03
C GLU A 104 -5.65 5.34 -29.70
N LYS A 105 -5.34 6.01 -28.58
CA LYS A 105 -5.95 7.30 -28.28
C LYS A 105 -5.59 8.23 -29.43
N GLU A 106 -6.55 8.57 -30.28
CA GLU A 106 -6.43 9.70 -31.18
C GLU A 106 -6.13 10.93 -30.33
N SER A 107 -4.87 11.36 -30.38
CA SER A 107 -4.43 12.68 -29.97
C SER A 107 -5.11 13.67 -30.90
N GLY A 108 -6.21 14.26 -30.44
CA GLY A 108 -7.02 15.19 -31.23
C GLY A 108 -7.50 16.37 -30.41
N VAL A 109 -6.68 17.44 -30.46
CA VAL A 109 -6.89 18.85 -30.05
C VAL A 109 -6.89 19.14 -28.54
#